data_AF-Q8KTY5-F1
#
_entry.id   AF-Q8KTY5-F1
#
_cell.length_a   1.000
_cell.length_b   1.000
_cell.length_c   1.000
_cell.angle_alpha   90.00
_cell.angle_beta   90.00
_cell.angle_gamma   90.00
#
_symmetry.space_group_name_H-M   'P 1'
#
loop_
_entity.id
_entity.type
_entity.pdbx_description
1 polymer ?
#
loop_
_entity_poly.entity_id
_entity_poly.type
_entity_poly.pdbx_seq_one_letter_code
_entity_poly.pdbx_strand_id
1 'polypeptide(L)' 'KLSPTARRMFDYFATHKEPYPLKLETFRLMCGSDSTRVKKWREQVSEACDELRENGLVDSAWINDDLVHC' A
#
# COMPACT_ATOMS: atom_id res chain seq x y z
N LYS A 1 1.53 -1.50 -15.90
CA LYS A 1 0.53 -2.52 -15.47
C LYS A 1 0.77 -2.74 -14.00
N LEU A 2 -0.21 -2.52 -13.13
CA LEU A 2 -0.02 -2.57 -11.68
C LEU A 2 0.07 -4.01 -11.14
N SER A 3 0.92 -4.22 -10.13
CA SER A 3 0.85 -5.41 -9.28
C SER A 3 -0.50 -5.50 -8.55
N PRO A 4 -0.93 -6.70 -8.11
CA PRO A 4 -2.17 -6.85 -7.34
C PRO A 4 -2.20 -5.99 -6.08
N THR A 5 -1.07 -5.88 -5.37
CA THR A 5 -0.93 -5.08 -4.16
C THR A 5 -1.03 -3.59 -4.47
N ALA A 6 -0.29 -3.09 -5.47
CA ALA A 6 -0.36 -1.68 -5.87
C ALA A 6 -1.75 -1.31 -6.38
N ARG A 7 -2.42 -2.21 -7.12
CA ARG A 7 -3.79 -1.98 -7.55
C ARG A 7 -4.75 -1.81 -6.38
N ARG A 8 -4.71 -2.72 -5.39
CA ARG A 8 -5.54 -2.61 -4.18
C ARG A 8 -5.22 -1.37 -3.35
N MET A 9 -3.94 -1.00 -3.27
CA MET A 9 -3.48 0.21 -2.61
C MET A 9 -4.08 1.46 -3.28
N PHE A 10 -3.97 1.57 -4.61
CA PHE A 10 -4.55 2.66 -5.38
C PHE A 10 -6.07 2.72 -5.23
N ASP A 11 -6.75 1.58 -5.31
CA ASP A 11 -8.21 1.53 -5.14
C ASP A 11 -8.62 2.02 -3.73
N TYR A 12 -7.83 1.75 -2.68
CA TYR A 12 -8.07 2.30 -1.34
C TYR A 12 -7.87 3.81 -1.32
N PHE A 13 -6.75 4.32 -1.82
CA PHE A 13 -6.47 5.76 -1.82
C PHE A 13 -7.47 6.56 -2.66
N ALA A 14 -7.92 6.03 -3.80
CA ALA A 14 -8.88 6.70 -4.67
C ALA A 14 -10.29 6.83 -4.07
N THR A 15 -10.64 6.07 -3.02
CA THR A 15 -11.95 6.16 -2.38
C THR A 15 -12.09 7.35 -1.44
N HIS A 16 -10.98 7.96 -1.02
CA HIS A 16 -10.98 9.08 -0.08
C HIS A 16 -10.17 10.25 -0.69
N LYS A 17 -10.68 11.48 -0.53
CA LYS A 17 -9.93 12.67 -0.96
C LYS A 17 -8.63 12.85 -0.14
N GLU A 18 -8.65 12.43 1.12
CA GLU A 18 -7.51 12.33 2.03
C GLU A 18 -7.61 10.97 2.75
N PRO A 19 -6.99 9.91 2.22
CA PRO A 19 -7.06 8.59 2.84
C PRO A 19 -6.34 8.60 4.20
N TYR A 20 -7.02 8.09 5.23
CA TYR A 20 -6.39 7.90 6.53
C TYR A 20 -5.21 6.92 6.41
N PRO A 21 -4.14 7.11 7.21
CA PRO A 21 -3.04 6.17 7.26
C PRO A 21 -3.53 4.76 7.61
N LEU A 22 -3.16 3.79 6.78
CA LEU A 22 -3.69 2.43 6.87
C LEU A 22 -2.68 1.50 7.52
N LYS A 23 -3.06 0.81 8.60
CA LYS A 23 -2.19 -0.19 9.24
C LYS A 23 -1.79 -1.29 8.25
N LEU A 24 -0.51 -1.64 8.23
CA LEU A 24 0.03 -2.71 7.38
C LEU A 24 -0.72 -4.03 7.59
N GLU A 25 -1.07 -4.37 8.83
CA GLU A 25 -1.86 -5.57 9.13
C GLU A 25 -3.25 -5.52 8.49
N THR A 26 -3.96 -4.39 8.62
CA THR A 26 -5.27 -4.20 7.99
C THR A 26 -5.15 -4.29 6.47
N PHE A 27 -4.14 -3.65 5.89
CA PHE A 27 -3.90 -3.73 4.45
C PHE A 27 -3.62 -5.16 3.97
N ARG A 28 -2.86 -5.94 4.76
CA ARG A 28 -2.59 -7.35 4.47
C ARG A 28 -3.87 -8.17 4.39
N LEU A 29 -4.75 -7.99 5.37
CA LEU A 29 -6.04 -8.68 5.43
C LEU A 29 -6.94 -8.27 4.26
N MET A 30 -6.97 -6.98 3.91
CA MET A 30 -7.73 -6.49 2.74
C MET A 30 -7.22 -7.07 1.42
N CYS A 31 -5.92 -7.31 1.31
CA CYS A 31 -5.33 -7.96 0.13
C CYS A 31 -5.49 -9.49 0.12
N GLY A 32 -5.99 -10.10 1.21
CA GLY A 32 -6.02 -11.55 1.38
C GLY A 32 -4.62 -12.18 1.33
N SER A 33 -3.59 -11.45 1.78
CA SER A 33 -2.20 -11.89 1.67
C SER A 33 -1.82 -12.89 2.77
N ASP A 34 -1.32 -14.06 2.37
CA ASP A 34 -0.81 -15.10 3.27
C ASP A 34 0.58 -14.77 3.87
N SER A 35 1.13 -13.59 3.61
CA SER A 35 2.44 -13.19 4.14
C SER A 35 2.39 -13.11 5.67
N THR A 36 2.89 -14.11 6.37
CA THR A 36 2.93 -14.15 7.84
C THR A 36 4.13 -13.40 8.43
N ARG A 37 5.12 -13.04 7.59
CA ARG A 37 6.33 -12.35 8.02
C ARG A 37 6.18 -10.85 7.82
N VAL A 38 6.09 -10.11 8.94
CA VAL A 38 5.92 -8.64 8.95
C VAL A 38 6.94 -7.92 8.07
N LYS A 39 8.22 -8.30 8.16
CA LYS A 39 9.29 -7.68 7.34
C LYS A 39 9.06 -7.84 5.83
N LYS A 40 8.75 -9.07 5.39
CA LYS A 40 8.46 -9.35 3.98
C LYS A 40 7.23 -8.59 3.49
N TRP A 41 6.20 -8.52 4.32
CA TRP A 41 5.00 -7.75 3.99
C TRP A 41 5.33 -6.26 3.84
N ARG A 42 6.12 -5.69 4.75
CA ARG A 42 6.57 -4.30 4.66
C ARG A 42 7.35 -4.01 3.37
N GLU A 43 8.24 -4.92 2.96
CA GLU A 43 8.97 -4.83 1.68
C GLU A 43 8.00 -4.80 0.49
N GLN A 44 7.04 -5.72 0.43
CA GLN A 44 6.03 -5.77 -0.64
C GLN A 44 5.15 -4.52 -0.71
N VAL A 45 4.80 -3.95 0.45
CA VAL A 45 4.03 -2.70 0.49
C VAL A 45 4.90 -1.52 0.06
N SER A 46 6.19 -1.50 0.42
CA SER A 46 7.12 -0.47 -0.04
C SER A 46 7.27 -0.49 -1.57
N GLU A 47 7.46 -1.67 -2.16
CA GLU A 47 7.51 -1.85 -3.60
C GLU A 47 6.22 -1.37 -4.29
N ALA A 48 5.06 -1.64 -3.67
CA ALA A 48 3.79 -1.13 -4.19
C ALA A 48 3.70 0.40 -4.10
N CYS A 49 4.18 1.03 -3.03
CA CYS A 49 4.27 2.49 -2.94
C CYS A 49 5.19 3.07 -4.03
N ASP A 50 6.34 2.46 -4.27
CA ASP A 50 7.26 2.83 -5.36
C ASP A 50 6.57 2.72 -6.71
N GLU A 51 5.92 1.59 -6.99
CA GLU A 51 5.19 1.36 -8.24
C GLU A 51 4.13 2.43 -8.49
N LEU A 52 3.35 2.84 -7.47
CA LEU A 52 2.34 3.89 -7.63
C LEU A 52 2.97 5.26 -7.97
N ARG A 53 4.08 5.61 -7.32
CA ARG A 53 4.82 6.86 -7.60
C ARG A 53 5.40 6.86 -9.00
N GLU A 54 6.07 5.78 -9.38
CA GLU A 54 6.70 5.64 -10.70
C GLU A 54 5.68 5.69 -11.85
N ASN A 55 4.46 5.21 -11.62
CA ASN A 55 3.38 5.30 -12.59
C ASN A 55 2.61 6.64 -12.53
N GLY A 56 2.98 7.57 -11.64
CA GLY A 56 2.34 8.89 -11.50
C GLY A 56 0.90 8.84 -11.01
N LEU A 57 0.52 7.78 -10.29
CA LEU A 57 -0.84 7.58 -9.79
C LEU A 57 -1.10 8.30 -8.46
N VAL A 58 -0.04 8.59 -7.73
CA VAL A 58 -0.05 9.29 -6.44
C VAL A 58 1.12 10.27 -6.40
N ASP A 59 0.98 11.39 -5.70
CA ASP A 59 2.08 12.35 -5.51
C ASP A 59 3.14 11.77 -4.57
N SER A 60 2.68 11.14 -3.49
CA SER A 60 3.50 10.47 -2.49
C SER A 60 2.83 9.18 -2.02
N ALA A 61 3.63 8.18 -1.62
CA ALA A 61 3.16 7.04 -0.85
C ALA A 61 4.32 6.44 -0.05
N TRP A 62 4.16 6.19 1.24
CA TRP A 62 5.25 5.69 2.08
C TRP A 62 4.75 4.95 3.32
N ILE A 63 5.67 4.25 3.99
CA ILE A 63 5.38 3.56 5.24
C ILE A 63 6.04 4.32 6.39
N ASN A 64 5.26 4.66 7.42
CA ASN A 64 5.76 5.22 8.68
C ASN A 64 5.08 4.53 9.87
N ASP A 65 5.85 4.07 10.86
CA ASP A 65 5.35 3.38 12.07
C ASP A 65 4.22 2.36 11.80
N ASP A 66 4.44 1.51 10.79
CA ASP A 66 3.52 0.45 10.32
C ASP A 66 2.18 0.95 9.74
N LEU A 67 2.10 2.23 9.40
CA LEU A 67 1.03 2.84 8.64
C LEU A 67 1.49 3.11 7.21
N VAL A 68 0.60 2.87 6.25
CA VAL A 68 0.76 3.24 4.85
C VAL A 68 0.08 4.59 4.65
N HIS A 69 0.84 5.54 4.11
CA HIS A 69 0.41 6.90 3.79
C HIS A 69 0.41 7.10 2.27
N CYS A 70 -0.41 8.04 1.81
CA CYS A 70 -0.47 8.52 0.43
C CYS A 70 -0.61 10.03 0.43
#